data_AF-A0A7S6M774-F1
#
_entry.id   AF-A0A7S6M774-F1
#
_cell.length_a   1.000
_cell.length_b   1.000
_cell.length_c   1.000
_cell.angle_alpha   90.00
_cell.angle_beta   90.00
_cell.angle_gamma   90.00
#
_symmetry.space_group_name_H-M   'P 1'
#
loop_
_entity.id
_entity.type
_entity.pdbx_description
1 polymer ?
#
loop_
_entity_poly.entity_id
_entity_poly.type
_entity_poly.pdbx_seq_one_letter_code
_entity_poly.pdbx_strand_id
1 'polypeptide(L)'
;MLRIAAVTLLLVVTAAAAAQDCAIRWRTDVESAVAEAKKRNTPLMFYVKGSTARKGDDLDDLEDDQRKSFRDERCYSLSQRFICVQLSRTRKDLIEKWGLRPNLQLYVVYVQPDGTRIDWQDPLGVATADAFAQKMARVFTAHRNAIYDAEIKASLDAKAPVADVNAALKRIREMTILSADKEVAALLDRTDLDDKTRQTVYDTLAHLSTRASVEALLAKVQSYDDPAAKALSACNPAGASFMLSALDREGPLRIAAYNAITKACRIKSPKPARFWDGKNEKIKSEELDRVRRQAETVIKRWREQYEEYR
;
A
#
# COMPACT_ATOMS: atom_id res chain seq x y z
N MET A 1 20.76 37.05 54.97
CA MET A 1 19.36 36.70 55.30
C MET A 1 18.58 36.62 54.00
N LEU A 2 17.84 35.52 53.79
CA LEU A 2 16.57 35.37 53.03
C LEU A 2 16.48 35.93 51.58
N ARG A 3 15.88 35.30 50.57
CA ARG A 3 15.21 34.00 50.40
C ARG A 3 15.10 33.76 48.89
N ILE A 4 15.40 32.54 48.49
CA ILE A 4 15.16 31.94 47.18
C ILE A 4 13.65 31.63 47.06
N ALA A 5 13.03 31.97 45.93
CA ALA A 5 11.84 31.25 45.41
C ALA A 5 11.56 31.68 43.95
N ALA A 6 12.20 31.04 42.99
CA ALA A 6 11.75 31.04 41.60
C ALA A 6 10.83 29.83 41.40
N VAL A 7 9.52 30.06 41.35
CA VAL A 7 8.51 29.05 41.06
C VAL A 7 8.45 28.87 39.54
N THR A 8 9.12 27.83 39.04
CA THR A 8 8.99 27.41 37.64
C THR A 8 7.72 26.56 37.53
N LEU A 9 6.66 27.17 37.03
CA LEU A 9 5.39 26.51 36.74
C LEU A 9 5.57 25.57 35.53
N LEU A 10 5.63 24.26 35.77
CA LEU A 10 5.64 23.24 34.74
C LEU A 10 4.23 23.12 34.13
N LEU A 11 4.02 23.73 32.97
CA LEU A 11 2.84 23.52 32.13
C LEU A 11 2.98 22.15 31.44
N VAL A 12 2.45 21.11 32.09
CA VAL A 12 2.23 19.81 31.46
C VAL A 12 1.06 19.98 30.49
N VAL A 13 1.36 20.27 29.23
CA VAL A 13 0.40 20.13 28.14
C VAL A 13 0.19 18.63 27.94
N THR A 14 -0.78 18.06 28.63
CA THR A 14 -1.37 16.77 28.26
C THR A 14 -2.05 16.98 26.91
N ALA A 15 -1.31 16.74 25.83
CA ALA A 15 -1.92 16.49 24.53
C ALA A 15 -2.75 15.22 24.68
N ALA A 16 -4.03 15.37 25.04
CA ALA A 16 -5.02 14.37 24.75
C ALA A 16 -4.97 14.19 23.23
N ALA A 17 -4.26 13.17 22.78
CA ALA A 17 -4.35 12.69 21.42
C ALA A 17 -5.84 12.40 21.23
N ALA A 18 -6.55 13.31 20.55
CA ALA A 18 -7.89 13.05 20.09
C ALA A 18 -7.82 11.72 19.35
N ALA A 19 -8.40 10.67 19.94
CA ALA A 19 -8.56 9.41 19.25
C ALA A 19 -9.33 9.76 17.99
N GLN A 20 -8.64 9.82 16.86
CA GLN A 20 -9.30 9.96 15.57
C GLN A 20 -10.23 8.75 15.49
N ASP A 21 -11.52 9.00 15.36
CA ASP A 21 -12.49 7.95 15.05
C ASP A 21 -12.11 7.35 13.69
N CYS A 22 -11.24 6.35 13.73
CA CYS A 22 -10.82 5.55 12.59
C CYS A 22 -11.97 4.62 12.21
N ALA A 23 -13.01 5.17 11.58
CA ALA A 23 -14.17 4.42 11.13
C ALA A 23 -14.44 4.68 9.65
N ILE A 24 -14.85 3.63 8.92
CA ILE A 24 -15.25 3.76 7.51
C ILE A 24 -16.37 4.80 7.39
N ARG A 25 -16.16 5.81 6.54
CA ARG A 25 -17.14 6.85 6.27
C ARG A 25 -18.05 6.44 5.12
N TRP A 26 -19.24 5.99 5.47
CA TRP A 26 -20.25 5.59 4.50
C TRP A 26 -21.07 6.78 4.00
N ARG A 27 -21.05 7.00 2.68
CA ARG A 27 -21.87 8.04 2.02
C ARG A 27 -23.27 7.50 1.75
N THR A 28 -24.27 8.37 1.79
CA THR A 28 -25.67 8.03 1.46
C THR A 28 -26.11 8.56 0.10
N ASP A 29 -25.42 9.58 -0.43
CA ASP A 29 -25.63 10.08 -1.79
C ASP A 29 -24.88 9.20 -2.80
N VAL A 30 -25.65 8.38 -3.50
CA VAL A 30 -25.15 7.36 -4.43
C VAL A 30 -24.71 7.98 -5.75
N GLU A 31 -25.41 9.00 -6.23
CA GLU A 31 -25.11 9.61 -7.52
C GLU A 31 -23.81 10.39 -7.46
N SER A 32 -23.63 11.18 -6.41
CA SER A 32 -22.38 11.90 -6.15
C SER A 32 -21.21 10.94 -5.94
N ALA A 33 -21.41 9.85 -5.19
CA ALA A 33 -20.40 8.82 -4.99
C ALA A 33 -19.97 8.14 -6.32
N VAL A 34 -20.92 7.83 -7.19
CA VAL A 34 -20.65 7.20 -8.50
C VAL A 34 -19.94 8.17 -9.44
N ALA A 35 -20.35 9.44 -9.45
CA ALA A 35 -19.66 10.47 -10.24
C ALA A 35 -18.19 10.64 -9.78
N GLU A 36 -17.93 10.63 -8.47
CA GLU A 36 -16.56 10.67 -7.95
C GLU A 36 -15.78 9.40 -8.30
N ALA A 37 -16.40 8.22 -8.15
CA ALA A 37 -15.78 6.93 -8.50
C ALA A 37 -15.33 6.92 -9.96
N LYS A 38 -16.18 7.39 -10.89
CA LYS A 38 -15.85 7.54 -12.31
C LYS A 38 -14.72 8.53 -12.55
N LYS A 39 -14.78 9.72 -11.93
CA LYS A 39 -13.74 10.74 -12.05
C LYS A 39 -12.36 10.26 -11.60
N ARG A 40 -12.31 9.47 -10.53
CA ARG A 40 -11.06 8.96 -9.93
C ARG A 40 -10.66 7.56 -10.44
N ASN A 41 -11.52 6.93 -11.24
CA ASN A 41 -11.44 5.51 -11.61
C ASN A 41 -11.18 4.60 -10.37
N THR A 42 -11.96 4.84 -9.31
CA THR A 42 -11.84 4.19 -8.00
C THR A 42 -13.06 3.30 -7.76
N PRO A 43 -12.91 2.05 -7.29
CA PRO A 43 -14.05 1.15 -7.12
C PRO A 43 -14.99 1.62 -6.02
N LEU A 44 -16.26 1.26 -6.15
CA LEU A 44 -17.31 1.49 -5.17
C LEU A 44 -17.39 0.30 -4.21
N MET A 45 -17.63 0.60 -2.93
CA MET A 45 -17.93 -0.40 -1.90
C MET A 45 -19.30 -0.08 -1.30
N PHE A 46 -20.30 -0.88 -1.65
CA PHE A 46 -21.67 -0.73 -1.17
C PHE A 46 -21.91 -1.60 0.06
N TYR A 47 -22.27 -0.99 1.18
CA TYR A 47 -22.77 -1.68 2.36
C TYR A 47 -24.31 -1.63 2.37
N VAL A 48 -24.96 -2.79 2.23
CA VAL A 48 -26.42 -2.88 2.16
C VAL A 48 -26.98 -3.12 3.55
N LYS A 49 -27.53 -2.08 4.17
CA LYS A 49 -28.11 -2.14 5.51
C LYS A 49 -29.55 -2.67 5.49
N GLY A 50 -29.86 -3.52 6.46
CA GLY A 50 -31.21 -4.03 6.71
C GLY A 50 -32.20 -2.95 7.15
N SER A 51 -33.48 -3.32 7.23
CA SER A 51 -34.50 -2.44 7.82
C SER A 51 -34.49 -2.62 9.34
N THR A 52 -34.51 -1.51 10.08
CA THR A 52 -34.55 -1.46 11.56
C THR A 52 -35.77 -2.13 12.19
N ALA A 53 -36.75 -2.57 11.40
CA ALA A 53 -38.02 -3.14 11.87
C ALA A 53 -37.96 -4.63 12.27
N ARG A 54 -36.90 -5.36 11.91
CA ARG A 54 -36.67 -6.74 12.39
C ARG A 54 -35.49 -6.73 13.36
N LYS A 55 -35.76 -6.33 14.61
CA LYS A 55 -34.84 -6.55 15.72
C LYS A 55 -35.05 -7.96 16.26
N GLY A 56 -33.97 -8.70 16.33
CA GLY A 56 -33.84 -9.96 17.04
C GLY A 56 -32.38 -10.06 17.47
N ASP A 57 -32.13 -10.64 18.63
CA ASP A 57 -30.83 -10.55 19.34
C ASP A 57 -29.65 -10.91 18.42
N ASP A 58 -29.76 -11.96 17.60
CA ASP A 58 -28.71 -12.40 16.65
C ASP A 58 -28.33 -11.35 15.57
N LEU A 59 -29.26 -10.48 15.17
CA LEU A 59 -29.00 -9.44 14.16
C LEU A 59 -28.33 -8.21 14.76
N ASP A 60 -28.67 -7.88 16.00
CA ASP A 60 -28.08 -6.75 16.71
C ASP A 60 -26.61 -7.05 17.04
N ASP A 61 -26.31 -8.27 17.50
CA ASP A 61 -24.93 -8.74 17.74
C ASP A 61 -24.08 -8.68 16.45
N LEU A 62 -24.65 -9.10 15.32
CA LEU A 62 -23.96 -9.07 14.04
C LEU A 62 -23.69 -7.64 13.54
N GLU A 63 -24.64 -6.71 13.68
CA GLU A 63 -24.41 -5.30 13.34
C GLU A 63 -23.28 -4.70 14.19
N ASP A 64 -23.21 -5.05 15.47
CA ASP A 64 -22.17 -4.58 16.37
C ASP A 64 -20.79 -5.13 16.02
N ASP A 65 -20.69 -6.42 15.64
CA ASP A 65 -19.44 -7.00 15.18
C ASP A 65 -18.97 -6.41 13.84
N GLN A 66 -19.88 -6.09 12.93
CA GLN A 66 -19.54 -5.35 11.71
C GLN A 66 -19.05 -3.93 12.03
N ARG A 67 -19.67 -3.23 12.99
CA ARG A 67 -19.20 -1.92 13.44
C ARG A 67 -17.80 -1.98 14.04
N LYS A 68 -17.47 -3.05 14.79
CA LYS A 68 -16.09 -3.28 15.28
C LYS A 68 -15.14 -3.46 14.10
N SER A 69 -15.50 -4.26 13.11
CA SER A 69 -14.70 -4.44 11.89
C SER A 69 -14.51 -3.16 11.08
N PHE A 70 -15.52 -2.28 11.00
CA PHE A 70 -15.40 -0.98 10.34
C PHE A 70 -14.50 0.02 11.09
N ARG A 71 -14.21 -0.25 12.37
CA ARG A 71 -13.27 0.53 13.20
C ARG A 71 -11.87 -0.07 13.27
N ASP A 72 -11.67 -1.28 12.74
CA ASP A 72 -10.35 -1.87 12.62
C ASP A 72 -9.49 -1.01 11.69
N GLU A 73 -8.28 -0.67 12.14
CA GLU A 73 -7.37 0.23 11.43
C GLU A 73 -7.05 -0.26 10.01
N ARG A 74 -6.92 -1.58 9.83
CA ARG A 74 -6.63 -2.18 8.52
C ARG A 74 -7.82 -2.00 7.59
N CYS A 75 -9.02 -2.25 8.09
CA CYS A 75 -10.25 -2.05 7.33
C CYS A 75 -10.44 -0.59 6.94
N TYR A 76 -10.25 0.35 7.87
CA TYR A 76 -10.33 1.78 7.63
C TYR A 76 -9.29 2.27 6.62
N SER A 77 -8.04 1.81 6.74
CA SER A 77 -6.96 2.16 5.83
C SER A 77 -7.26 1.67 4.40
N LEU A 78 -7.72 0.43 4.27
CA LEU A 78 -8.12 -0.14 2.98
C LEU A 78 -9.36 0.55 2.39
N SER A 79 -10.32 0.96 3.22
CA SER A 79 -11.55 1.61 2.74
C SER A 79 -11.27 2.93 2.03
N GLN A 80 -10.15 3.61 2.29
CA GLN A 80 -9.77 4.86 1.60
C GLN A 80 -9.52 4.67 0.09
N ARG A 81 -9.37 3.41 -0.35
CA ARG A 81 -9.17 3.02 -1.75
C ARG A 81 -10.48 2.76 -2.48
N PHE A 82 -11.60 2.92 -1.79
CA PHE A 82 -12.93 2.75 -2.30
C PHE A 82 -13.74 4.02 -2.08
N ILE A 83 -14.72 4.25 -2.94
CA ILE A 83 -15.83 5.15 -2.60
C ILE A 83 -16.86 4.33 -1.83
N CYS A 84 -16.91 4.55 -0.51
CA CYS A 84 -17.77 3.80 0.41
C CYS A 84 -19.19 4.37 0.44
N VAL A 85 -20.18 3.54 0.17
CA VAL A 85 -21.59 3.95 0.07
C VAL A 85 -22.46 3.01 0.90
N GLN A 86 -23.32 3.56 1.75
CA GLN A 86 -24.32 2.80 2.47
C GLN A 86 -25.66 2.91 1.75
N LEU A 87 -26.25 1.75 1.47
CA LEU A 87 -27.56 1.63 0.85
C LEU A 87 -28.55 1.05 1.85
N SER A 88 -29.73 1.64 1.95
CA SER A 88 -30.85 0.99 2.61
C SER A 88 -31.43 -0.09 1.69
N ARG A 89 -31.74 -1.27 2.24
CA ARG A 89 -32.48 -2.33 1.52
C ARG A 89 -33.84 -1.86 0.97
N THR A 90 -34.40 -0.79 1.53
CA THR A 90 -35.67 -0.21 1.03
C THR A 90 -35.54 0.49 -0.33
N ARG A 91 -34.32 0.84 -0.76
CA ARG A 91 -34.02 1.44 -2.07
C ARG A 91 -33.93 0.39 -3.17
N LYS A 92 -35.05 -0.29 -3.45
CA LYS A 92 -35.13 -1.38 -4.43
C LYS A 92 -34.66 -0.96 -5.82
N ASP A 93 -34.95 0.28 -6.21
CA ASP A 93 -34.50 0.92 -7.44
C ASP A 93 -32.98 0.85 -7.61
N LEU A 94 -32.23 1.18 -6.55
CA LEU A 94 -30.79 1.15 -6.58
C LEU A 94 -30.21 -0.25 -6.43
N ILE A 95 -30.85 -1.09 -5.60
CA ILE A 95 -30.45 -2.49 -5.43
C ILE A 95 -30.49 -3.21 -6.79
N GLU A 96 -31.57 -3.06 -7.54
CA GLU A 96 -31.73 -3.66 -8.86
C GLU A 96 -30.77 -3.04 -9.88
N LYS A 97 -30.66 -1.71 -9.93
CA LYS A 97 -29.76 -0.99 -10.85
C LYS A 97 -28.30 -1.46 -10.75
N TRP A 98 -27.84 -1.77 -9.55
CA TRP A 98 -26.46 -2.18 -9.28
C TRP A 98 -26.28 -3.70 -9.17
N GLY A 99 -27.30 -4.49 -9.55
CA GLY A 99 -27.24 -5.95 -9.53
C GLY A 99 -27.02 -6.54 -8.13
N LEU A 100 -27.49 -5.83 -7.10
CA LEU A 100 -27.37 -6.21 -5.70
C LEU A 100 -28.49 -7.19 -5.33
N ARG A 101 -28.27 -8.02 -4.31
CA ARG A 101 -29.24 -9.04 -3.88
C ARG A 101 -30.31 -8.41 -2.97
N PRO A 102 -31.59 -8.33 -3.39
CA PRO A 102 -32.63 -7.63 -2.62
C PRO A 102 -33.03 -8.34 -1.32
N ASN A 103 -32.77 -9.65 -1.24
CA ASN A 103 -33.14 -10.49 -0.11
C ASN A 103 -32.04 -10.63 0.95
N LEU A 104 -30.85 -10.09 0.69
CA LEU A 104 -29.76 -10.07 1.66
C LEU A 104 -29.67 -8.71 2.35
N GLN A 105 -29.11 -8.70 3.56
CA GLN A 105 -28.81 -7.49 4.34
C GLN A 105 -27.48 -7.68 5.06
N LEU A 106 -26.89 -6.58 5.52
CA LEU A 106 -25.63 -6.54 6.25
C LEU A 106 -24.46 -7.14 5.46
N TYR A 107 -24.45 -6.98 4.15
CA TYR A 107 -23.40 -7.50 3.27
C TYR A 107 -22.77 -6.36 2.48
N VAL A 108 -21.56 -6.61 1.97
CA VAL A 108 -20.81 -5.63 1.19
C VAL A 108 -20.67 -6.11 -0.25
N VAL A 109 -20.84 -5.21 -1.21
CA VAL A 109 -20.60 -5.47 -2.64
C VAL A 109 -19.58 -4.49 -3.18
N TYR A 110 -18.69 -4.99 -4.02
CA TYR A 110 -17.65 -4.22 -4.67
C TYR A 110 -17.92 -4.11 -6.15
N VAL A 111 -17.91 -2.89 -6.67
CA VAL A 111 -18.33 -2.58 -8.04
C VAL A 111 -17.34 -1.62 -8.68
N GLN A 112 -17.05 -1.83 -9.96
CA GLN A 112 -16.28 -0.90 -10.77
C GLN A 112 -17.06 0.40 -11.02
N PRO A 113 -16.39 1.50 -11.38
CA PRO A 113 -17.07 2.77 -11.66
C PRO A 113 -18.13 2.71 -12.78
N ASP A 114 -18.03 1.74 -13.68
CA ASP A 114 -18.95 1.51 -14.79
C ASP A 114 -20.22 0.74 -14.41
N GLY A 115 -20.25 0.12 -13.21
CA GLY A 115 -21.35 -0.75 -12.78
C GLY A 115 -21.01 -2.24 -12.74
N THR A 116 -19.86 -2.65 -13.27
CA THR A 116 -19.46 -4.06 -13.32
C THR A 116 -19.10 -4.56 -11.92
N ARG A 117 -19.80 -5.59 -11.44
CA ARG A 117 -19.53 -6.17 -10.12
C ARG A 117 -18.17 -6.88 -10.12
N ILE A 118 -17.32 -6.52 -9.17
CA ILE A 118 -16.03 -7.19 -8.95
C ILE A 118 -16.28 -8.44 -8.07
N ASP A 119 -16.85 -8.23 -6.89
CA ASP A 119 -17.07 -9.28 -5.90
C ASP A 119 -18.07 -8.84 -4.81
N TRP A 120 -18.33 -9.69 -3.82
CA TRP A 120 -19.13 -9.38 -2.63
C TRP A 120 -18.61 -10.14 -1.40
N GLN A 121 -18.96 -9.65 -0.21
CA GLN A 121 -18.67 -10.29 1.08
C GLN A 121 -19.97 -10.49 1.84
N ASP A 122 -20.19 -11.70 2.34
CA ASP A 122 -21.32 -12.06 3.18
C ASP A 122 -21.26 -11.40 4.57
N PRO A 123 -22.37 -11.38 5.33
CA PRO A 123 -22.42 -10.68 6.60
C PRO A 123 -21.43 -11.14 7.67
N LEU A 124 -21.15 -12.45 7.78
CA LEU A 124 -20.21 -12.97 8.76
C LEU A 124 -18.77 -12.60 8.40
N GLY A 125 -18.45 -12.63 7.10
CA GLY A 125 -17.16 -12.17 6.62
C GLY A 125 -16.93 -10.68 6.84
N VAL A 126 -17.97 -9.83 6.71
CA VAL A 126 -17.89 -8.39 7.04
C VAL A 126 -17.72 -8.18 8.55
N ALA A 127 -18.31 -9.06 9.38
CA ALA A 127 -18.19 -9.00 10.84
C ALA A 127 -16.81 -9.43 11.36
N THR A 128 -15.99 -10.08 10.52
CA THR A 128 -14.64 -10.51 10.86
C THR A 128 -13.59 -9.59 10.22
N ALA A 129 -12.98 -8.71 11.00
CA ALA A 129 -12.09 -7.66 10.51
C ALA A 129 -10.95 -8.17 9.60
N ASP A 130 -10.35 -9.32 9.94
CA ASP A 130 -9.28 -9.93 9.13
C ASP A 130 -9.78 -10.40 7.77
N ALA A 131 -10.89 -11.15 7.73
CA ALA A 131 -11.51 -11.61 6.50
C ALA A 131 -11.97 -10.44 5.63
N PHE A 132 -12.52 -9.40 6.24
CA PHE A 132 -12.99 -8.20 5.55
C PHE A 132 -11.83 -7.40 4.95
N ALA A 133 -10.74 -7.20 5.70
CA ALA A 133 -9.52 -6.57 5.19
C ALA A 133 -8.91 -7.35 4.01
N GLN A 134 -8.78 -8.67 4.14
CA GLN A 134 -8.31 -9.55 3.06
C GLN A 134 -9.17 -9.46 1.81
N LYS A 135 -10.49 -9.39 1.98
CA LYS A 135 -11.41 -9.23 0.86
C LYS A 135 -11.19 -7.88 0.15
N MET A 136 -11.15 -6.78 0.90
CA MET A 136 -10.89 -5.45 0.35
C MET A 136 -9.56 -5.40 -0.42
N ALA A 137 -8.49 -5.95 0.15
CA ALA A 137 -7.18 -6.00 -0.50
C ALA A 137 -7.22 -6.79 -1.83
N ARG A 138 -7.87 -7.97 -1.83
CA ARG A 138 -8.03 -8.80 -3.05
C ARG A 138 -8.86 -8.12 -4.12
N VAL A 139 -9.99 -7.54 -3.75
CA VAL A 139 -10.88 -6.81 -4.67
C VAL A 139 -10.15 -5.62 -5.29
N PHE A 140 -9.45 -4.82 -4.48
CA PHE A 140 -8.71 -3.67 -4.99
C PHE A 140 -7.57 -4.10 -5.92
N THR A 141 -6.90 -5.22 -5.61
CA THR A 141 -5.88 -5.81 -6.48
C THR A 141 -6.47 -6.29 -7.81
N ALA A 142 -7.62 -6.96 -7.79
CA ALA A 142 -8.33 -7.34 -9.01
C ALA A 142 -8.71 -6.12 -9.87
N HIS A 143 -9.21 -5.05 -9.25
CA HIS A 143 -9.53 -3.79 -9.94
C HIS A 143 -8.29 -3.16 -10.61
N ARG A 144 -7.18 -3.09 -9.89
CA ARG A 144 -5.92 -2.56 -10.42
C ARG A 144 -5.38 -3.38 -11.59
N ASN A 145 -5.44 -4.71 -11.48
CA ASN A 145 -5.01 -5.61 -12.55
C ASN A 145 -5.89 -5.47 -13.78
N ALA A 146 -7.20 -5.34 -13.62
CA ALA A 146 -8.11 -5.10 -14.75
C ALA A 146 -7.77 -3.78 -15.48
N ILE A 147 -7.49 -2.70 -14.75
CA ILE A 147 -7.04 -1.43 -15.35
C ILE A 147 -5.68 -1.61 -16.02
N TYR A 148 -4.76 -2.33 -15.39
CA TYR A 148 -3.45 -2.59 -15.95
C TYR A 148 -3.55 -3.28 -17.32
N ASP A 149 -4.28 -4.39 -17.37
CA ASP A 149 -4.43 -5.21 -18.57
C ASP A 149 -5.18 -4.46 -19.69
N ALA A 150 -6.19 -3.66 -19.33
CA ALA A 150 -7.03 -2.97 -20.31
C ALA A 150 -6.43 -1.65 -20.83
N GLU A 151 -5.76 -0.87 -19.98
CA GLU A 151 -5.42 0.53 -20.28
C GLU A 151 -3.92 0.83 -20.26
N ILE A 152 -3.12 0.11 -19.47
CA ILE A 152 -1.74 0.53 -19.16
C ILE A 152 -0.71 -0.34 -19.88
N LYS A 153 -0.95 -1.65 -19.95
CA LYS A 153 0.06 -2.63 -20.38
C LYS A 153 0.67 -2.32 -21.75
N ALA A 154 -0.17 -2.01 -22.73
CA ALA A 154 0.28 -1.67 -24.09
C ALA A 154 1.21 -0.43 -24.13
N SER A 155 1.04 0.50 -23.20
CA SER A 155 1.87 1.71 -23.10
C SER A 155 3.25 1.45 -22.51
N LEU A 156 3.51 0.25 -21.97
CA LEU A 156 4.82 -0.18 -21.50
C LEU A 156 5.60 -0.98 -22.55
N ASP A 157 5.01 -1.22 -23.73
CA ASP A 157 5.68 -1.96 -24.80
C ASP A 157 6.96 -1.24 -25.27
N ALA A 158 7.92 -2.02 -25.78
CA ALA A 158 9.20 -1.50 -26.27
C ALA A 158 9.06 -0.44 -27.38
N LYS A 159 7.92 -0.38 -28.06
CA LYS A 159 7.62 0.55 -29.16
C LYS A 159 6.68 1.70 -28.74
N ALA A 160 6.19 1.70 -27.51
CA ALA A 160 5.27 2.74 -27.05
C ALA A 160 5.96 4.12 -27.01
N PRO A 161 5.28 5.20 -27.42
CA PRO A 161 5.80 6.56 -27.30
C PRO A 161 6.23 6.91 -25.87
N VAL A 162 7.31 7.67 -25.71
CA VAL A 162 7.84 8.05 -24.38
C VAL A 162 6.83 8.81 -23.52
N ALA A 163 5.93 9.59 -24.15
CA ALA A 163 4.85 10.28 -23.45
C ALA A 163 3.86 9.29 -22.80
N ASP A 164 3.49 8.23 -23.53
CA ASP A 164 2.57 7.20 -23.07
C ASP A 164 3.20 6.35 -21.96
N VAL A 165 4.49 6.03 -22.10
CA VAL A 165 5.27 5.37 -21.04
C VAL A 165 5.24 6.21 -19.76
N ASN A 166 5.51 7.52 -19.83
CA ASN A 166 5.50 8.38 -18.66
C ASN A 166 4.11 8.49 -18.01
N ALA A 167 3.04 8.55 -18.81
CA ALA A 167 1.67 8.52 -18.31
C ALA A 167 1.36 7.19 -17.60
N ALA A 168 1.78 6.06 -18.19
CA ALA A 168 1.64 4.72 -17.62
C ALA A 168 2.40 4.59 -16.29
N LEU A 169 3.67 4.99 -16.23
CA LEU A 169 4.49 4.97 -15.00
C LEU A 169 3.83 5.79 -13.87
N LYS A 170 3.34 6.99 -14.18
CA LYS A 170 2.60 7.81 -13.21
C LYS A 170 1.38 7.07 -12.69
N ARG A 171 0.58 6.47 -13.57
CA ARG A 171 -0.64 5.73 -13.20
C ARG A 171 -0.35 4.50 -12.35
N ILE A 172 0.70 3.75 -12.70
CA ILE A 172 1.19 2.59 -11.94
C ILE A 172 1.56 2.99 -10.51
N ARG A 173 2.23 4.14 -10.33
CA ARG A 173 2.57 4.65 -9.00
C ARG A 173 1.36 5.12 -8.20
N GLU A 174 0.46 5.88 -8.81
CA GLU A 174 -0.76 6.37 -8.16
C GLU A 174 -1.66 5.23 -7.65
N MET A 175 -1.72 4.14 -8.41
CA MET A 175 -2.54 2.97 -8.07
C MET A 175 -1.74 1.87 -7.36
N THR A 176 -0.41 1.95 -7.32
CA THR A 176 0.48 0.89 -6.84
C THR A 176 0.17 -0.45 -7.52
N ILE A 177 0.31 -0.49 -8.85
CA ILE A 177 0.05 -1.70 -9.66
C ILE A 177 1.26 -2.62 -9.60
N LEU A 178 1.31 -3.48 -8.58
CA LEU A 178 2.45 -4.38 -8.33
C LEU A 178 2.72 -5.37 -9.48
N SER A 179 1.69 -5.74 -10.24
CA SER A 179 1.77 -6.68 -11.37
C SER A 179 2.48 -6.12 -12.60
N ALA A 180 2.75 -4.80 -12.65
CA ALA A 180 3.48 -4.16 -13.75
C ALA A 180 5.01 -4.21 -13.59
N ASP A 181 5.52 -4.85 -12.53
CA ASP A 181 6.93 -4.79 -12.16
C ASP A 181 7.90 -5.29 -13.24
N LYS A 182 7.56 -6.39 -13.91
CA LYS A 182 8.39 -6.97 -14.98
C LYS A 182 8.43 -6.07 -16.21
N GLU A 183 7.30 -5.55 -16.64
CA GLU A 183 7.20 -4.67 -17.80
C GLU A 183 7.89 -3.33 -17.52
N VAL A 184 7.74 -2.76 -16.31
CA VAL A 184 8.49 -1.57 -15.90
C VAL A 184 9.99 -1.86 -15.85
N ALA A 185 10.41 -3.02 -15.37
CA ALA A 185 11.83 -3.40 -15.37
C ALA A 185 12.39 -3.54 -16.79
N ALA A 186 11.62 -4.09 -17.73
CA ALA A 186 12.02 -4.22 -19.14
C ALA A 186 12.24 -2.87 -19.83
N LEU A 187 11.60 -1.78 -19.36
CA LEU A 187 11.88 -0.43 -19.87
C LEU A 187 13.34 0.00 -19.67
N LEU A 188 14.05 -0.59 -18.70
CA LEU A 188 15.46 -0.27 -18.47
C LEU A 188 16.40 -0.72 -19.60
N ASP A 189 15.93 -1.58 -20.50
CA ASP A 189 16.67 -2.04 -21.67
C ASP A 189 16.37 -1.19 -22.92
N ARG A 190 15.37 -0.29 -22.84
CA ARG A 190 15.12 0.68 -23.90
C ARG A 190 16.21 1.73 -23.95
N THR A 191 16.81 1.92 -25.12
CA THR A 191 17.88 2.91 -25.35
C THR A 191 17.36 4.30 -25.69
N ASP A 192 16.10 4.41 -26.11
CA ASP A 192 15.46 5.66 -26.55
C ASP A 192 14.91 6.52 -25.39
N LEU A 193 14.93 6.00 -24.15
CA LEU A 193 14.51 6.75 -22.97
C LEU A 193 15.58 7.76 -22.55
N ASP A 194 15.16 9.01 -22.37
CA ASP A 194 15.99 10.07 -21.77
C ASP A 194 16.23 9.83 -20.27
N ASP A 195 17.22 10.54 -19.71
CA ASP A 195 17.64 10.36 -18.31
C ASP A 195 16.50 10.63 -17.32
N LYS A 196 15.61 11.58 -17.65
CA LYS A 196 14.46 11.93 -16.82
C LYS A 196 13.43 10.79 -16.78
N THR A 197 13.15 10.18 -17.93
CA THR A 197 12.24 9.04 -18.03
C THR A 197 12.87 7.82 -17.36
N ARG A 198 14.18 7.58 -17.53
CA ARG A 198 14.89 6.51 -16.80
C ARG A 198 14.81 6.68 -15.29
N GLN A 199 15.02 7.90 -14.78
CA GLN A 199 14.83 8.18 -13.35
C GLN A 199 13.39 7.88 -12.92
N THR A 200 12.40 8.19 -13.76
CA THR A 200 10.98 7.88 -13.47
C THR A 200 10.74 6.37 -13.43
N VAL A 201 11.39 5.58 -14.30
CA VAL A 201 11.38 4.11 -14.24
C VAL A 201 11.98 3.63 -12.92
N TYR A 202 13.16 4.13 -12.53
CA TYR A 202 13.80 3.77 -11.26
C TYR A 202 12.94 4.11 -10.04
N ASP A 203 12.37 5.31 -10.01
CA ASP A 203 11.46 5.73 -8.93
C ASP A 203 10.21 4.87 -8.88
N THR A 204 9.71 4.41 -10.03
CA THR A 204 8.54 3.52 -10.11
C THR A 204 8.88 2.13 -9.56
N LEU A 205 10.01 1.53 -9.96
CA LEU A 205 10.47 0.24 -9.44
C LEU A 205 10.68 0.31 -7.91
N ALA A 206 11.29 1.39 -7.42
CA ALA A 206 11.46 1.61 -5.99
C ALA A 206 10.12 1.71 -5.26
N HIS A 207 9.16 2.43 -5.82
CA HIS A 207 7.80 2.55 -5.27
C HIS A 207 7.08 1.20 -5.19
N LEU A 208 7.18 0.38 -6.23
CA LEU A 208 6.56 -0.94 -6.27
C LEU A 208 7.19 -1.90 -5.24
N SER A 209 8.52 -1.82 -5.05
CA SER A 209 9.25 -2.61 -4.04
C SER A 209 8.99 -4.13 -4.13
N THR A 210 8.61 -4.64 -5.30
CA THR A 210 8.45 -6.08 -5.54
C THR A 210 9.82 -6.73 -5.74
N ARG A 211 9.85 -8.06 -5.73
CA ARG A 211 11.07 -8.82 -5.99
C ARG A 211 11.69 -8.46 -7.34
N ALA A 212 10.91 -8.48 -8.42
CA ALA A 212 11.42 -8.17 -9.76
C ALA A 212 11.93 -6.72 -9.85
N SER A 213 11.25 -5.78 -9.19
CA SER A 213 11.70 -4.39 -9.15
C SER A 213 13.02 -4.21 -8.42
N VAL A 214 13.19 -4.85 -7.25
CA VAL A 214 14.43 -4.78 -6.48
C VAL A 214 15.57 -5.47 -7.22
N GLU A 215 15.34 -6.64 -7.81
CA GLU A 215 16.35 -7.37 -8.60
C GLU A 215 16.80 -6.55 -9.82
N ALA A 216 15.89 -5.87 -10.52
CA ALA A 216 16.22 -4.99 -11.63
C ALA A 216 17.08 -3.79 -11.20
N LEU A 217 16.75 -3.15 -10.08
CA LEU A 217 17.55 -2.06 -9.52
C LEU A 217 18.94 -2.55 -9.10
N LEU A 218 19.03 -3.69 -8.41
CA LEU A 218 20.31 -4.30 -8.01
C LEU A 218 21.19 -4.63 -9.23
N ALA A 219 20.62 -5.10 -10.33
CA ALA A 219 21.35 -5.37 -11.57
C ALA A 219 21.96 -4.09 -12.18
N LYS A 220 21.25 -2.95 -12.12
CA LYS A 220 21.80 -1.66 -12.58
C LYS A 220 22.87 -1.11 -11.63
N VAL A 221 22.69 -1.27 -10.31
CA VAL A 221 23.74 -0.95 -9.33
C VAL A 221 25.03 -1.75 -9.58
N GLN A 222 24.90 -3.04 -9.91
CA GLN A 222 26.04 -3.88 -10.29
C GLN A 222 26.80 -3.35 -11.51
N SER A 223 26.12 -2.58 -12.36
CA SER A 223 26.67 -1.91 -13.55
C SER A 223 27.11 -0.46 -13.26
N TYR A 224 27.28 -0.09 -11.98
CA TYR A 224 27.70 1.24 -11.53
C TYR A 224 26.73 2.39 -11.88
N ASP A 225 25.42 2.10 -11.92
CA ASP A 225 24.38 3.13 -12.09
C ASP A 225 23.99 3.76 -10.73
N ASP A 226 24.55 4.94 -10.46
CA ASP A 226 24.29 5.73 -9.23
C ASP A 226 22.79 6.10 -9.04
N PRO A 227 22.06 6.56 -10.09
CA PRO A 227 20.61 6.75 -10.01
C PRO A 227 19.85 5.52 -9.51
N ALA A 228 20.20 4.32 -9.97
CA ALA A 228 19.58 3.07 -9.50
C ALA A 228 19.86 2.81 -8.01
N ALA A 229 21.07 3.07 -7.52
CA ALA A 229 21.42 2.93 -6.10
C ALA A 229 20.62 3.90 -5.21
N LYS A 230 20.41 5.13 -5.69
CA LYS A 230 19.58 6.13 -5.01
C LYS A 230 18.12 5.69 -4.95
N ALA A 231 17.58 5.16 -6.04
CA ALA A 231 16.21 4.66 -6.10
C ALA A 231 16.01 3.43 -5.20
N LEU A 232 16.97 2.50 -5.15
CA LEU A 232 16.94 1.37 -4.22
C LEU A 232 16.74 1.82 -2.76
N SER A 233 17.33 2.95 -2.39
CA SER A 233 17.19 3.56 -1.06
C SER A 233 15.83 4.24 -0.80
N ALA A 234 14.93 4.26 -1.78
CA ALA A 234 13.54 4.71 -1.63
C ALA A 234 12.54 3.54 -1.52
N CYS A 235 13.01 2.28 -1.62
CA CYS A 235 12.16 1.13 -1.39
C CYS A 235 11.57 1.10 0.02
N ASN A 236 10.42 0.46 0.15
CA ASN A 236 9.76 0.23 1.44
C ASN A 236 10.34 -1.03 2.15
N PRO A 237 9.91 -1.34 3.39
CA PRO A 237 10.37 -2.54 4.08
C PRO A 237 10.13 -3.87 3.35
N ALA A 238 9.05 -4.03 2.56
CA ALA A 238 8.90 -5.24 1.73
C ALA A 238 10.06 -5.38 0.73
N GLY A 239 10.42 -4.29 0.05
CA GLY A 239 11.55 -4.28 -0.88
C GLY A 239 12.87 -4.65 -0.20
N ALA A 240 13.09 -4.16 1.03
CA ALA A 240 14.29 -4.48 1.81
C ALA A 240 14.46 -6.00 2.06
N SER A 241 13.37 -6.77 2.12
CA SER A 241 13.45 -8.23 2.29
C SER A 241 14.15 -8.93 1.14
N PHE A 242 14.01 -8.41 -0.09
CA PHE A 242 14.67 -8.96 -1.27
C PHE A 242 16.14 -8.52 -1.38
N MET A 243 16.53 -7.46 -0.66
CA MET A 243 17.91 -6.95 -0.63
C MET A 243 18.81 -7.68 0.37
N LEU A 244 18.24 -8.44 1.33
CA LEU A 244 19.04 -9.08 2.39
C LEU A 244 20.13 -10.01 1.83
N SER A 245 19.85 -10.73 0.75
CA SER A 245 20.84 -11.58 0.07
C SER A 245 21.98 -10.80 -0.59
N ALA A 246 21.75 -9.53 -0.94
CA ALA A 246 22.77 -8.66 -1.52
C ALA A 246 23.80 -8.19 -0.49
N LEU A 247 23.52 -8.30 0.82
CA LEU A 247 24.49 -8.02 1.88
C LEU A 247 25.69 -8.99 1.85
N ASP A 248 25.49 -10.20 1.33
CA ASP A 248 26.53 -11.24 1.26
C ASP A 248 27.43 -11.07 0.02
N ARG A 249 27.03 -10.23 -0.94
CA ARG A 249 27.84 -9.90 -2.13
C ARG A 249 29.00 -8.99 -1.77
N GLU A 250 29.99 -8.82 -2.64
CA GLU A 250 31.08 -7.86 -2.42
C GLU A 250 30.89 -6.56 -3.22
N GLY A 251 31.68 -5.55 -2.87
CA GLY A 251 31.78 -4.31 -3.66
C GLY A 251 30.57 -3.38 -3.54
N PRO A 252 30.31 -2.55 -4.58
CA PRO A 252 29.28 -1.50 -4.56
C PRO A 252 27.87 -2.02 -4.26
N LEU A 253 27.56 -3.24 -4.71
CA LEU A 253 26.26 -3.86 -4.51
C LEU A 253 25.93 -4.06 -3.02
N ARG A 254 26.90 -4.54 -2.22
CA ARG A 254 26.77 -4.69 -0.76
C ARG A 254 26.44 -3.36 -0.10
N ILE A 255 27.19 -2.32 -0.48
CA ILE A 255 27.10 -0.99 0.14
C ILE A 255 25.75 -0.33 -0.22
N ALA A 256 25.32 -0.43 -1.47
CA ALA A 256 24.02 0.03 -1.91
C ALA A 256 22.87 -0.68 -1.19
N ALA A 257 22.92 -2.02 -1.10
CA ALA A 257 21.92 -2.80 -0.36
C ALA A 257 21.89 -2.44 1.13
N TYR A 258 23.06 -2.29 1.77
CA TYR A 258 23.18 -1.86 3.15
C TYR A 258 22.53 -0.49 3.39
N ASN A 259 22.84 0.50 2.56
CA ASN A 259 22.28 1.85 2.66
C ASN A 259 20.76 1.84 2.45
N ALA A 260 20.29 1.06 1.47
CA ALA A 260 18.88 0.94 1.18
C ALA A 260 18.10 0.28 2.32
N ILE A 261 18.59 -0.85 2.84
CA ILE A 261 17.97 -1.58 3.96
C ILE A 261 17.92 -0.71 5.21
N THR A 262 19.04 -0.07 5.57
CA THR A 262 19.10 0.76 6.77
C THR A 262 18.13 1.94 6.70
N LYS A 263 17.97 2.56 5.53
CA LYS A 263 16.99 3.64 5.32
C LYS A 263 15.54 3.13 5.30
N ALA A 264 15.24 2.11 4.51
CA ALA A 264 13.89 1.52 4.38
C ALA A 264 13.36 1.04 5.74
N CYS A 265 14.23 0.39 6.53
CA CYS A 265 13.89 -0.15 7.85
C CYS A 265 14.13 0.85 9.01
N ARG A 266 14.55 2.08 8.71
CA ARG A 266 14.86 3.14 9.70
C ARG A 266 15.83 2.67 10.80
N ILE A 267 16.83 1.88 10.44
CA ILE A 267 17.87 1.39 11.36
C ILE A 267 18.73 2.57 11.82
N LYS A 268 18.87 2.71 13.14
CA LYS A 268 19.66 3.79 13.75
C LYS A 268 21.15 3.51 13.63
N SER A 269 21.92 4.61 13.56
CA SER A 269 23.39 4.62 13.56
C SER A 269 24.02 3.72 12.48
N PRO A 270 23.63 3.85 11.19
CA PRO A 270 24.30 3.13 10.12
C PRO A 270 25.77 3.57 10.03
N LYS A 271 26.64 2.64 9.65
CA LYS A 271 28.06 2.91 9.45
C LYS A 271 28.26 3.75 8.18
N PRO A 272 29.14 4.77 8.23
CA PRO A 272 29.42 5.62 7.07
C PRO A 272 30.25 4.87 6.01
N ALA A 273 30.31 5.38 4.78
CA ALA A 273 31.05 4.77 3.66
C ALA A 273 32.47 4.32 4.04
N ARG A 274 33.24 5.19 4.72
CA ARG A 274 34.62 4.92 5.18
C ARG A 274 34.80 3.69 6.08
N PHE A 275 33.73 3.20 6.70
CA PHE A 275 33.78 1.98 7.52
C PHE A 275 34.09 0.75 6.66
N TRP A 276 33.59 0.73 5.43
CA TRP A 276 33.72 -0.42 4.52
C TRP A 276 35.14 -0.55 3.94
N ASP A 277 35.94 0.51 3.99
CA ASP A 277 37.34 0.52 3.57
C ASP A 277 38.29 -0.10 4.60
N GLY A 278 37.81 -0.38 5.82
CA GLY A 278 38.59 -0.99 6.88
C GLY A 278 39.00 -2.44 6.56
N LYS A 279 40.11 -2.93 7.14
CA LYS A 279 40.60 -4.30 6.91
C LYS A 279 39.94 -5.38 7.79
N ASN A 280 39.13 -4.99 8.78
CA ASN A 280 38.58 -5.93 9.75
C ASN A 280 37.24 -6.52 9.26
N GLU A 281 37.33 -7.65 8.54
CA GLU A 281 36.17 -8.37 8.01
C GLU A 281 35.23 -8.88 9.12
N LYS A 282 35.75 -9.21 10.30
CA LYS A 282 34.91 -9.64 11.44
C LYS A 282 33.94 -8.53 11.85
N ILE A 283 34.43 -7.30 12.00
CA ILE A 283 33.60 -6.16 12.39
C ILE A 283 32.57 -5.82 11.28
N LYS A 284 32.95 -5.96 10.01
CA LYS A 284 32.00 -5.80 8.89
C LYS A 284 30.89 -6.83 8.94
N SER A 285 31.23 -8.11 9.15
CA SER A 285 30.26 -9.20 9.29
C SER A 285 29.31 -8.96 10.45
N GLU A 286 29.82 -8.59 11.63
CA GLU A 286 28.99 -8.29 12.81
C GLU A 286 28.00 -7.14 12.56
N GLU A 287 28.41 -6.12 11.80
CA GLU A 287 27.52 -5.03 11.39
C GLU A 287 26.45 -5.49 10.40
N LEU A 288 26.80 -6.31 9.41
CA LEU A 288 25.82 -6.87 8.45
C LEU A 288 24.80 -7.76 9.18
N ASP A 289 25.23 -8.61 10.11
CA ASP A 289 24.36 -9.47 10.93
C ASP A 289 23.44 -8.66 11.84
N ARG A 290 23.93 -7.53 12.38
CA ARG A 290 23.12 -6.60 13.17
C ARG A 290 22.02 -5.99 12.29
N VAL A 291 22.37 -5.49 11.10
CA VAL A 291 21.40 -4.90 10.16
C VAL A 291 20.37 -5.92 9.71
N ARG A 292 20.79 -7.14 9.37
CA ARG A 292 19.90 -8.24 8.96
C ARG A 292 18.83 -8.53 10.02
N ARG A 293 19.23 -8.78 11.27
CA ARG A 293 18.29 -9.07 12.38
C ARG A 293 17.30 -7.93 12.63
N GLN A 294 17.77 -6.67 12.58
CA GLN A 294 16.90 -5.51 12.78
C GLN A 294 15.92 -5.34 11.63
N ALA A 295 16.40 -5.50 10.39
CA ALA A 295 15.57 -5.42 9.20
C ALA A 295 14.48 -6.49 9.19
N GLU A 296 14.82 -7.75 9.49
CA GLU A 296 13.86 -8.87 9.56
C GLU A 296 12.70 -8.58 10.54
N THR A 297 13.01 -7.98 11.69
CA THR A 297 11.99 -7.58 12.68
C THR A 297 11.04 -6.52 12.10
N VAL A 298 11.58 -5.51 11.42
CA VAL A 298 10.78 -4.44 10.80
C VAL A 298 9.95 -4.98 9.64
N ILE A 299 10.54 -5.82 8.79
CA ILE A 299 9.89 -6.48 7.66
C ILE A 299 8.70 -7.30 8.15
N LYS A 300 8.88 -8.11 9.20
CA LYS A 300 7.81 -8.93 9.79
C LYS A 300 6.64 -8.07 10.25
N ARG A 301 6.90 -7.04 11.07
CA ARG A 301 5.85 -6.12 11.55
C ARG A 301 5.15 -5.41 10.39
N TRP A 302 5.91 -4.99 9.39
CA TRP A 302 5.35 -4.29 8.25
C TRP A 302 4.42 -5.20 7.43
N ARG A 303 4.77 -6.47 7.20
CA ARG A 303 3.89 -7.45 6.55
C ARG A 303 2.65 -7.76 7.39
N GLU A 304 2.75 -7.73 8.71
CA GLU A 304 1.59 -7.87 9.60
C GLU A 304 0.58 -6.72 9.39
N GLN A 305 1.07 -5.50 9.19
CA GLN A 305 0.26 -4.28 9.01
C GLN A 305 -0.26 -4.07 7.58
N TYR A 306 0.53 -4.41 6.55
CA TYR A 306 0.23 -4.12 5.15
C TYR A 306 -0.01 -5.40 4.35
N GLU A 307 -1.27 -5.85 4.37
CA GLU A 307 -1.70 -7.14 3.80
C GLU A 307 -1.48 -7.28 2.29
N GLU A 308 -1.48 -6.17 1.55
CA GLU A 308 -1.30 -6.16 0.08
C GLU A 308 0.11 -6.52 -0.40
N TYR A 309 1.08 -6.55 0.52
CA TYR A 309 2.48 -6.85 0.21
C TYR A 309 2.95 -8.15 0.90
N ARG A 310 2.02 -8.95 1.41
CA ARG A 310 2.28 -10.35 1.79
C ARG A 310 2.39 -11.20 0.53
#